data_AF-A0A9E2N3E7-F1
#
_entry.id   AF-A0A9E2N3E7-F1
#
_cell.length_a   1.000
_cell.length_b   1.000
_cell.length_c   1.000
_cell.angle_alpha   90.00
_cell.angle_beta   90.00
_cell.angle_gamma   90.00
#
_symmetry.space_group_name_H-M   'P 1'
#
loop_
_entity.id
_entity.type
_entity.pdbx_description
1 polymer ?
#
loop_
_entity_poly.entity_id
_entity_poly.type
_entity_poly.pdbx_seq_one_letter_code
_entity_poly.pdbx_strand_id
1 'polypeptide(L)'
;MSQMKLGTKIVLGFSLLILIALALGGMAVWNMTTVAGQSNILAYEYVPEVEVANNVERYSLAAMYANRGYGFTEDESFLKTGQENLAQVEKYLADAETLAVKSAHLAKLKEQAGKAKENVAKYKGLLEETVAKNKRLVELRAQMYGASAKYMQNCADFLESQNQAMAKEIAEGAPPERLKERLLKITIVNDIIDLGNAARVGNFKSQATRSPETMREALKSFPEIEKKFEALRAVTRQEVNIRQINETKSAGDQYKDAMEQFLARWLEREELNKNRGQAADSVLEAAQATSQAGIEQTNQIARGAASSLAASSNIMIVGLVAALIVGILLAIFITRSITGPINRIIEALSAGSE
;
A
#
# COMPACT_ATOMS: atom_id res chain seq x y z
N MET A 1 58.12 59.55 9.29
CA MET A 1 57.89 58.11 9.49
C MET A 1 59.23 57.43 9.68
N SER A 2 59.40 56.72 10.80
CA SER A 2 60.64 56.04 11.23
C SER A 2 61.35 55.30 10.09
N GLN A 3 62.68 55.42 9.99
CA GLN A 3 63.51 54.63 9.07
C GLN A 3 63.49 53.16 9.51
N MET A 4 62.50 52.41 9.03
CA MET A 4 62.43 50.97 9.25
C MET A 4 63.60 50.28 8.57
N LYS A 5 64.23 49.34 9.30
CA LYS A 5 65.30 48.49 8.80
C LYS A 5 64.82 47.66 7.60
N LEU A 6 65.73 47.38 6.67
CA LEU A 6 65.49 46.62 5.44
C LEU A 6 64.76 45.28 5.71
N GLY A 7 65.27 44.50 6.66
CA GLY A 7 64.70 43.21 7.04
C GLY A 7 63.25 43.32 7.53
N THR A 8 62.91 44.39 8.26
CA THR A 8 61.54 44.60 8.78
C THR A 8 60.53 44.84 7.65
N LYS A 9 60.93 45.53 6.56
CA LYS A 9 60.05 45.78 5.40
C LYS A 9 59.76 44.50 4.61
N ILE A 10 60.78 43.66 4.42
CA ILE A 10 60.65 42.38 3.70
C ILE A 10 59.78 41.41 4.51
N VAL A 11 60.06 41.27 5.81
CA VAL A 11 59.27 40.39 6.70
C VAL A 11 57.81 40.82 6.73
N LEU A 12 57.51 42.13 6.90
CA LEU A 12 56.12 42.60 6.90
C LEU A 12 55.36 42.29 5.59
N GLY A 13 56.00 42.52 4.44
CA GLY A 13 55.37 42.26 3.15
C GLY A 13 55.07 40.77 2.94
N PHE A 14 56.03 39.90 3.25
CA PHE A 14 55.84 38.45 3.18
C PHE A 14 54.84 37.94 4.23
N SER A 15 54.90 38.43 5.47
CA SER A 15 53.97 38.05 6.53
C SER A 15 52.53 38.41 6.17
N LEU A 16 52.29 39.57 5.55
CA LEU A 16 50.94 39.96 5.13
C LEU A 16 50.40 39.02 4.04
N LEU A 17 51.20 38.67 3.04
CA LEU A 17 50.81 37.73 1.99
C LEU A 17 50.55 36.32 2.56
N ILE A 18 51.39 35.86 3.48
CA ILE A 18 51.20 34.58 4.17
C ILE A 18 49.90 34.59 4.99
N LEU A 19 49.60 35.68 5.71
CA LEU A 19 48.35 35.80 6.46
C LEU A 19 47.11 35.75 5.54
N ILE A 20 47.15 36.44 4.40
CA ILE A 20 46.06 36.39 3.41
C ILE A 20 45.90 34.97 2.85
N ALA A 21 47.01 34.31 2.50
CA ALA A 21 46.99 32.93 2.01
C ALA A 21 46.44 31.94 3.05
N LEU A 22 46.83 32.09 4.31
CA LEU A 22 46.31 31.27 5.42
C LEU A 22 44.82 31.50 5.65
N ALA A 23 44.35 32.76 5.58
CA ALA A 23 42.94 33.08 5.73
C ALA A 23 42.09 32.48 4.60
N LEU A 24 42.53 32.62 3.34
CA LEU A 24 41.84 32.05 2.19
C LEU A 24 41.87 30.52 2.19
N GLY A 25 43.04 29.93 2.47
CA GLY A 25 43.19 28.48 2.58
C GLY A 25 42.37 27.88 3.73
N GLY A 26 42.39 28.52 4.90
CA GLY A 26 41.59 28.11 6.06
C GLY A 26 40.09 28.16 5.78
N MET A 27 39.61 29.22 5.13
CA MET A 27 38.21 29.33 4.72
C MET A 27 37.83 28.26 3.69
N ALA A 28 38.70 27.99 2.71
CA ALA A 28 38.48 26.95 1.70
C ALA A 28 38.34 25.56 2.35
N VAL A 29 39.25 25.22 3.26
CA VAL A 29 39.23 23.95 4.00
C VAL A 29 37.96 23.84 4.83
N TRP A 30 37.54 24.90 5.53
CA TRP A 30 36.31 24.90 6.30
C TRP A 30 35.10 24.62 5.40
N ASN A 31 34.94 25.37 4.31
CA ASN A 31 33.81 25.16 3.41
C ASN A 31 33.80 23.77 2.78
N MET A 32 34.95 23.26 2.32
CA MET A 32 35.07 21.89 1.81
C MET A 32 34.67 20.85 2.86
N THR A 33 35.05 21.06 4.12
CA THR A 33 34.67 20.17 5.23
C THR A 33 33.16 20.22 5.50
N THR A 34 32.53 21.39 5.43
CA THR A 34 31.08 21.54 5.55
C THR A 34 30.33 20.83 4.42
N VAL A 35 30.76 21.03 3.17
CA VAL A 35 30.15 20.36 2.00
C VAL A 35 30.36 18.84 2.05
N ALA A 36 31.51 18.37 2.54
CA ALA A 36 31.75 16.95 2.76
C ALA A 36 30.78 16.36 3.79
N GLY A 37 30.54 17.07 4.91
CA GLY A 37 29.54 16.66 5.91
C GLY A 37 28.12 16.60 5.35
N GLN A 38 27.71 17.61 4.58
CA GLN A 38 26.42 17.62 3.89
C GLN A 38 26.27 16.47 2.89
N SER A 39 27.32 16.21 2.11
CA SER A 39 27.35 15.09 1.15
C SER A 39 27.24 13.74 1.86
N ASN A 40 27.86 13.61 3.03
CA ASN A 40 27.78 12.40 3.85
C ASN A 40 26.35 12.16 4.38
N ILE A 41 25.69 13.22 4.86
CA ILE A 41 24.28 13.15 5.29
C ILE A 41 23.36 12.75 4.12
N LEU A 42 23.57 13.32 2.93
CA LEU A 42 22.81 12.93 1.74
C LEU A 42 23.02 11.45 1.38
N ALA A 43 24.27 11.02 1.28
CA ALA A 43 24.63 9.70 0.78
C ALA A 43 24.26 8.56 1.72
N TYR A 44 24.36 8.77 3.04
CA TYR A 44 24.19 7.71 4.04
C TYR A 44 22.90 7.82 4.84
N GLU A 45 22.12 8.90 4.67
CA GLU A 45 20.88 9.12 5.42
C GLU A 45 19.69 9.37 4.49
N TYR A 46 19.62 10.52 3.81
CA TYR A 46 18.42 10.90 3.03
C TYR A 46 18.21 10.10 1.75
N VAL A 47 19.26 9.74 1.01
CA VAL A 47 19.11 8.88 -0.18
C VAL A 47 18.62 7.48 0.22
N PRO A 48 19.22 6.80 1.22
CA PRO A 48 18.67 5.56 1.75
C PRO A 48 17.26 5.68 2.33
N GLU A 49 16.89 6.80 2.97
CA GLU A 49 15.52 7.05 3.47
C GLU A 49 14.49 6.96 2.34
N VAL A 50 14.78 7.64 1.22
CA VAL A 50 13.90 7.63 0.03
C VAL A 50 13.83 6.23 -0.58
N GLU A 51 14.96 5.51 -0.63
CA GLU A 51 15.00 4.14 -1.16
C GLU A 51 14.12 3.19 -0.35
N VAL A 52 14.27 3.15 0.98
CA VAL A 52 13.46 2.25 1.82
C VAL A 52 11.98 2.63 1.77
N ALA A 53 11.65 3.93 1.76
CA ALA A 53 10.27 4.40 1.65
C ALA A 53 9.61 3.96 0.33
N ASN A 54 10.31 4.14 -0.80
CA ASN A 54 9.81 3.72 -2.11
C ASN A 54 9.67 2.19 -2.23
N ASN A 55 10.57 1.43 -1.59
CA ASN A 55 10.47 -0.03 -1.56
C ASN A 55 9.25 -0.48 -0.74
N VAL A 56 9.00 0.13 0.44
CA VAL A 56 7.78 -0.11 1.22
C VAL A 56 6.55 0.14 0.36
N GLU A 57 6.46 1.32 -0.28
CA GLU A 57 5.33 1.66 -1.16
C GLU A 57 5.15 0.63 -2.29
N ARG A 58 6.21 0.29 -3.02
CA ARG A 58 6.17 -0.62 -4.16
C ARG A 58 5.67 -2.00 -3.78
N TYR A 59 6.23 -2.59 -2.71
CA TYR A 59 5.82 -3.92 -2.26
C TYR A 59 4.44 -3.91 -1.59
N SER A 60 4.06 -2.81 -0.94
CA SER A 60 2.69 -2.63 -0.44
C SER A 60 1.68 -2.61 -1.58
N LEU A 61 1.93 -1.86 -2.66
CA LEU A 61 1.06 -1.85 -3.85
C LEU A 61 0.98 -3.24 -4.51
N ALA A 62 2.10 -3.95 -4.65
CA ALA A 62 2.13 -5.31 -5.20
C ALA A 62 1.34 -6.31 -4.34
N ALA A 63 1.50 -6.23 -3.01
CA ALA A 63 0.72 -7.03 -2.06
C ALA A 63 -0.77 -6.75 -2.18
N MET A 64 -1.16 -5.47 -2.22
CA MET A 64 -2.56 -5.07 -2.36
C MET A 64 -3.18 -5.56 -3.67
N TYR A 65 -2.44 -5.46 -4.77
CA TYR A 65 -2.89 -5.94 -6.08
C TYR A 65 -3.15 -7.45 -6.04
N ALA A 66 -2.19 -8.23 -5.54
CA ALA A 66 -2.33 -9.67 -5.42
C ALA A 66 -3.48 -10.05 -4.47
N ASN A 67 -3.56 -9.46 -3.29
CA ASN A 67 -4.64 -9.74 -2.33
C ASN A 67 -6.02 -9.33 -2.83
N ARG A 68 -6.12 -8.30 -3.68
CA ARG A 68 -7.37 -7.97 -4.39
C ARG A 68 -7.73 -9.05 -5.41
N GLY A 69 -6.75 -9.59 -6.13
CA GLY A 69 -6.91 -10.77 -6.98
C GLY A 69 -7.48 -11.95 -6.20
N TYR A 70 -6.89 -12.28 -5.05
CA TYR A 70 -7.41 -13.31 -4.15
C TYR A 70 -8.84 -13.00 -3.66
N GLY A 71 -9.12 -11.76 -3.26
CA GLY A 71 -10.46 -11.37 -2.80
C GLY A 71 -11.56 -11.54 -3.85
N PHE A 72 -11.21 -11.47 -5.14
CA PHE A 72 -12.17 -11.63 -6.25
C PHE A 72 -12.28 -13.05 -6.79
N THR A 73 -11.22 -13.83 -6.70
CA THR A 73 -11.11 -15.15 -7.36
C THR A 73 -11.06 -16.31 -6.38
N GLU A 74 -10.71 -16.04 -5.12
CA GLU A 74 -10.42 -17.05 -4.09
C GLU A 74 -9.23 -17.97 -4.44
N ASP A 75 -8.44 -17.63 -5.46
CA ASP A 75 -7.27 -18.39 -5.92
C ASP A 75 -6.07 -18.15 -5.00
N GLU A 76 -5.62 -19.22 -4.35
CA GLU A 76 -4.54 -19.21 -3.36
C GLU A 76 -3.17 -18.75 -3.93
N SER A 77 -2.96 -18.82 -5.24
CA SER A 77 -1.73 -18.32 -5.86
C SER A 77 -1.57 -16.81 -5.63
N PHE A 78 -2.66 -16.05 -5.75
CA PHE A 78 -2.66 -14.62 -5.45
C PHE A 78 -2.44 -14.33 -3.97
N LEU A 79 -2.99 -15.15 -3.08
CA LEU A 79 -2.76 -15.00 -1.64
C LEU A 79 -1.28 -15.20 -1.31
N LYS A 80 -0.65 -16.24 -1.88
CA LYS A 80 0.77 -16.51 -1.70
C LYS A 80 1.63 -15.35 -2.20
N THR A 81 1.37 -14.84 -3.40
CA THR A 81 2.08 -13.66 -3.92
C THR A 81 1.85 -12.43 -3.03
N GLY A 82 0.65 -12.24 -2.49
CA GLY A 82 0.35 -11.18 -1.53
C GLY A 82 1.19 -11.29 -0.26
N GLN A 83 1.30 -12.50 0.30
CA GLN A 83 2.10 -12.78 1.50
C GLN A 83 3.60 -12.58 1.26
N GLU A 84 4.13 -13.01 0.11
CA GLU A 84 5.52 -12.80 -0.28
C GLU A 84 5.87 -11.31 -0.37
N ASN A 85 4.99 -10.50 -0.95
CA ASN A 85 5.17 -9.05 -1.02
C ASN A 85 5.05 -8.39 0.37
N LEU A 86 4.11 -8.83 1.22
CA LEU A 86 4.02 -8.34 2.61
C LEU A 86 5.30 -8.64 3.41
N ALA A 87 5.93 -9.79 3.19
CA ALA A 87 7.21 -10.11 3.81
C ALA A 87 8.33 -9.15 3.35
N GLN A 88 8.32 -8.72 2.08
CA GLN A 88 9.24 -7.67 1.62
C GLN A 88 8.93 -6.33 2.28
N VAL A 89 7.66 -5.95 2.44
CA VAL A 89 7.27 -4.73 3.17
C VAL A 89 7.83 -4.75 4.59
N GLU A 90 7.64 -5.85 5.33
CA GLU A 90 8.17 -6.00 6.69
C GLU A 90 9.69 -5.90 6.75
N LYS A 91 10.40 -6.48 5.77
CA LYS A 91 11.85 -6.35 5.65
C LYS A 91 12.28 -4.89 5.46
N TYR A 92 11.69 -4.17 4.50
CA TYR A 92 12.06 -2.77 4.26
C TYR A 92 11.64 -1.84 5.41
N LEU A 93 10.59 -2.17 6.15
CA LEU A 93 10.26 -1.46 7.39
C LEU A 93 11.30 -1.68 8.49
N ALA A 94 11.86 -2.88 8.61
CA ALA A 94 12.97 -3.14 9.54
C ALA A 94 14.24 -2.39 9.12
N ASP A 95 14.53 -2.31 7.82
CA ASP A 95 15.63 -1.51 7.28
C ASP A 95 15.41 -0.01 7.58
N ALA A 96 14.18 0.49 7.41
CA ALA A 96 13.79 1.87 7.76
C ALA A 96 13.95 2.17 9.25
N GLU A 97 13.50 1.28 10.14
CA GLU A 97 13.70 1.42 11.59
C GLU A 97 15.20 1.45 11.95
N THR A 98 16.00 0.57 11.34
CA THR A 98 17.44 0.52 11.56
C THR A 98 18.14 1.80 11.11
N LEU A 99 17.76 2.32 9.94
CA LEU A 99 18.28 3.59 9.40
C LEU A 99 17.89 4.77 10.31
N ALA A 100 16.65 4.82 10.76
CA ALA A 100 16.14 5.86 11.65
C ALA A 100 16.80 5.88 13.04
N VAL A 101 17.28 4.73 13.54
CA VAL A 101 18.03 4.68 14.81
C VAL A 101 19.46 5.20 14.64
N LYS A 102 20.07 5.03 13.47
CA LYS A 102 21.45 5.44 13.19
C LYS A 102 21.61 6.93 12.89
N SER A 103 20.53 7.63 12.54
CA SER A 103 20.56 9.06 12.23
C SER A 103 19.57 9.87 13.07
N ALA A 104 20.06 10.95 13.66
CA ALA A 104 19.23 11.95 14.33
C ALA A 104 18.43 12.83 13.35
N HIS A 105 18.84 12.92 12.08
CA HIS A 105 18.18 13.76 11.07
C HIS A 105 16.89 13.11 10.52
N LEU A 106 16.75 11.80 10.66
CA LEU A 106 15.66 11.01 10.08
C LEU A 106 14.46 10.83 11.04
N ALA A 107 14.10 11.89 11.75
CA ALA A 107 12.98 11.86 12.70
C ALA A 107 11.64 11.52 12.00
N LYS A 108 11.46 11.98 10.75
CA LYS A 108 10.25 11.70 9.97
C LYS A 108 10.16 10.22 9.59
N LEU A 109 11.25 9.64 9.07
CA LEU A 109 11.36 8.20 8.83
C LEU A 109 10.97 7.39 10.07
N LYS A 110 11.51 7.74 11.25
CA LYS A 110 11.20 7.03 12.50
C LYS A 110 9.71 7.03 12.82
N GLU A 111 9.07 8.19 12.73
CA GLU A 111 7.63 8.35 12.98
C GLU A 111 6.80 7.54 11.99
N GLN A 112 7.09 7.68 10.70
CA GLN A 112 6.31 7.06 9.64
C GLN A 112 6.54 5.55 9.52
N ALA A 113 7.75 5.06 9.76
CA ALA A 113 8.05 3.62 9.81
C ALA A 113 7.24 2.92 10.91
N GLY A 114 7.10 3.55 12.09
CA GLY A 114 6.25 3.06 13.17
C GLY A 114 4.77 2.98 12.75
N LYS A 115 4.23 4.05 12.16
CA LYS A 115 2.85 4.09 11.65
C LYS A 115 2.59 3.04 10.56
N ALA A 116 3.52 2.91 9.62
CA ALA A 116 3.42 1.92 8.55
C ALA A 116 3.45 0.50 9.12
N LYS A 117 4.33 0.20 10.08
CA LYS A 117 4.43 -1.11 10.72
C LYS A 117 3.16 -1.53 11.45
N GLU A 118 2.55 -0.61 12.20
CA GLU A 118 1.26 -0.85 12.85
C GLU A 118 0.17 -1.18 11.82
N ASN A 119 0.09 -0.41 10.74
CA ASN A 119 -0.93 -0.61 9.72
C ASN A 119 -0.68 -1.85 8.84
N VAL A 120 0.58 -2.25 8.62
CA VAL A 120 0.91 -3.55 8.00
C VAL A 120 0.44 -4.70 8.88
N ALA A 121 0.67 -4.64 10.20
CA ALA A 121 0.17 -5.67 11.12
C ALA A 121 -1.36 -5.75 11.11
N LYS A 122 -2.05 -4.59 11.15
CA LYS A 122 -3.50 -4.50 11.00
C LYS A 122 -3.98 -5.09 9.68
N TYR A 123 -3.33 -4.74 8.57
CA TYR A 123 -3.65 -5.26 7.24
C TYR A 123 -3.53 -6.79 7.20
N LYS A 124 -2.45 -7.36 7.76
CA LYS A 124 -2.22 -8.80 7.83
C LYS A 124 -3.31 -9.52 8.61
N GLY A 125 -3.68 -9.01 9.80
CA GLY A 125 -4.78 -9.58 10.58
C GLY A 125 -6.11 -9.58 9.80
N LEU A 126 -6.45 -8.45 9.16
CA LEU A 126 -7.67 -8.35 8.34
C LEU A 126 -7.64 -9.25 7.10
N LEU A 127 -6.46 -9.51 6.53
CA LEU A 127 -6.28 -10.46 5.43
C LEU A 127 -6.53 -11.91 5.91
N GLU A 128 -5.98 -12.30 7.06
CA GLU A 128 -6.22 -13.62 7.66
C GLU A 128 -7.71 -13.85 7.95
N GLU A 129 -8.39 -12.86 8.52
CA GLU A 129 -9.84 -12.89 8.72
C GLU A 129 -10.59 -13.05 7.39
N THR A 130 -10.13 -12.37 6.34
CA THR A 130 -10.70 -12.50 4.99
C THR A 130 -10.53 -13.91 4.44
N VAL A 131 -9.37 -14.54 4.62
CA VAL A 131 -9.13 -15.93 4.22
C VAL A 131 -10.10 -16.88 4.93
N ALA A 132 -10.28 -16.71 6.24
CA ALA A 132 -11.22 -17.52 7.01
C ALA A 132 -12.68 -17.34 6.53
N LYS A 133 -13.09 -16.10 6.23
CA LYS A 133 -14.42 -15.81 5.69
C LYS A 133 -14.62 -16.38 4.29
N ASN A 134 -13.62 -16.29 3.41
CA ASN A 134 -13.68 -16.89 2.08
C ASN A 134 -13.83 -18.42 2.14
N LYS A 135 -13.08 -19.09 3.02
CA LYS A 135 -13.26 -20.55 3.25
C LYS A 135 -14.69 -20.87 3.66
N ARG A 136 -15.26 -20.10 4.59
CA ARG A 136 -16.66 -20.29 5.01
C ARG A 136 -17.66 -20.03 3.88
N LEU A 137 -17.41 -19.05 3.03
CA LEU A 137 -18.26 -18.79 1.85
C LEU A 137 -18.21 -19.95 0.86
N VAL A 138 -17.05 -20.56 0.61
CA VAL A 138 -16.92 -21.76 -0.22
C VAL A 138 -17.71 -22.94 0.35
N GLU A 139 -17.59 -23.19 1.66
CA GLU A 139 -18.36 -24.24 2.34
C GLU A 139 -19.88 -24.00 2.23
N LEU A 140 -20.33 -22.77 2.47
CA LEU A 140 -21.74 -22.41 2.37
C LEU A 140 -22.27 -22.56 0.95
N ARG A 141 -21.46 -22.27 -0.09
CA ARG A 141 -21.82 -22.60 -1.47
C ARG A 141 -22.01 -24.10 -1.64
N ALA A 142 -21.09 -24.93 -1.16
CA ALA A 142 -21.21 -26.39 -1.23
C ALA A 142 -22.48 -26.91 -0.53
N GLN A 143 -22.80 -26.35 0.65
CA GLN A 143 -24.04 -26.66 1.38
C GLN A 143 -25.28 -26.27 0.58
N MET A 144 -25.30 -25.07 0.01
CA MET A 144 -26.36 -24.60 -0.89
C MET A 144 -26.51 -25.53 -2.12
N TYR A 145 -25.41 -25.94 -2.76
CA TYR A 145 -25.47 -26.88 -3.88
C TYR A 145 -26.11 -28.21 -3.47
N GLY A 146 -25.63 -28.83 -2.39
CA GLY A 146 -26.14 -30.11 -1.90
C GLY A 146 -27.62 -30.06 -1.50
N ALA A 147 -28.01 -29.04 -0.74
CA ALA A 147 -29.39 -28.84 -0.31
C ALA A 147 -30.32 -28.58 -1.51
N SER A 148 -29.91 -27.76 -2.48
CA SER A 148 -30.71 -27.49 -3.68
C SER A 148 -30.83 -28.72 -4.58
N ALA A 149 -29.77 -29.54 -4.71
CA ALA A 149 -29.83 -30.78 -5.48
C ALA A 149 -30.84 -31.76 -4.87
N LYS A 150 -30.80 -31.95 -3.55
CA LYS A 150 -31.76 -32.79 -2.83
C LYS A 150 -33.18 -32.26 -2.95
N TYR A 151 -33.37 -30.94 -2.78
CA TYR A 151 -34.66 -30.28 -2.95
C TYR A 151 -35.25 -30.53 -4.33
N MET A 152 -34.47 -30.31 -5.40
CA MET A 152 -34.95 -30.49 -6.78
C MET A 152 -35.23 -31.95 -7.12
N GLN A 153 -34.39 -32.88 -6.65
CA GLN A 153 -34.61 -34.31 -6.83
C GLN A 153 -35.93 -34.73 -6.18
N ASN A 154 -36.15 -34.35 -4.92
CA ASN A 154 -37.37 -34.71 -4.21
C ASN A 154 -38.63 -34.10 -4.86
N CYS A 155 -38.54 -32.87 -5.36
CA CYS A 155 -39.62 -32.25 -6.14
C CYS A 155 -39.91 -33.03 -7.43
N ALA A 156 -38.88 -33.43 -8.17
CA ALA A 156 -39.02 -34.20 -9.40
C ALA A 156 -39.65 -35.59 -9.14
N ASP A 157 -39.16 -36.32 -8.14
CA ASP A 157 -39.67 -37.63 -7.75
C ASP A 157 -41.12 -37.57 -7.28
N PHE A 158 -41.48 -36.53 -6.51
CA PHE A 158 -42.86 -36.30 -6.10
C PHE A 158 -43.75 -35.98 -7.32
N LEU A 159 -43.31 -35.07 -8.20
CA LEU A 159 -44.06 -34.70 -9.40
C LEU A 159 -44.28 -35.92 -10.32
N GLU A 160 -43.25 -36.73 -10.53
CA GLU A 160 -43.36 -37.97 -11.28
C GLU A 160 -44.37 -38.93 -10.64
N SER A 161 -44.29 -39.15 -9.32
CA SER A 161 -45.23 -40.03 -8.61
C SER A 161 -46.68 -39.53 -8.73
N GLN A 162 -46.91 -38.21 -8.69
CA GLN A 162 -48.23 -37.64 -8.87
C GLN A 162 -48.72 -37.78 -10.32
N ASN A 163 -47.87 -37.59 -11.32
CA ASN A 163 -48.23 -37.77 -12.73
C ASN A 163 -48.57 -39.22 -13.07
N GLN A 164 -47.78 -40.18 -12.58
CA GLN A 164 -48.08 -41.61 -12.74
C GLN A 164 -49.41 -41.98 -12.07
N ALA A 165 -49.65 -41.48 -10.84
CA ALA A 165 -50.90 -41.70 -10.15
C ALA A 165 -52.10 -41.06 -10.87
N MET A 166 -51.93 -39.87 -11.45
CA MET A 166 -52.96 -39.22 -12.27
C MET A 166 -53.34 -40.07 -13.48
N ALA A 167 -52.36 -40.55 -14.25
CA ALA A 167 -52.59 -41.38 -15.42
C ALA A 167 -53.36 -42.66 -15.07
N LYS A 168 -53.00 -43.30 -13.94
CA LYS A 168 -53.70 -44.47 -13.41
C LYS A 168 -55.14 -44.15 -13.02
N GLU A 169 -55.35 -43.05 -12.28
CA GLU A 169 -56.69 -42.64 -11.83
C GLU A 169 -57.62 -42.31 -13.00
N ILE A 170 -57.10 -41.73 -14.08
CA ILE A 170 -57.85 -41.52 -15.33
C ILE A 170 -58.22 -42.85 -15.97
N ALA A 171 -57.27 -43.78 -16.11
CA ALA A 171 -57.51 -45.08 -16.71
C ALA A 171 -58.53 -45.94 -15.93
N GLU A 172 -58.55 -45.80 -14.61
CA GLU A 172 -59.48 -46.49 -13.71
C GLU A 172 -60.86 -45.80 -13.62
N GLY A 173 -61.06 -44.66 -14.29
CA GLY A 173 -62.33 -43.92 -14.24
C GLY A 173 -62.62 -43.32 -12.86
N ALA A 174 -61.59 -42.86 -12.15
CA ALA A 174 -61.73 -42.27 -10.82
C ALA A 174 -62.70 -41.06 -10.84
N PRO A 175 -63.42 -40.81 -9.74
CA PRO A 175 -64.40 -39.72 -9.68
C PRO A 175 -63.73 -38.35 -9.85
N PRO A 176 -64.44 -37.34 -10.39
CA PRO A 176 -63.88 -36.02 -10.68
C PRO A 176 -63.17 -35.35 -9.49
N GLU A 177 -63.68 -35.53 -8.27
CA GLU A 177 -63.07 -34.94 -7.06
C GLU A 177 -61.67 -35.50 -6.78
N ARG A 178 -61.43 -36.79 -7.05
CA ARG A 178 -60.11 -37.40 -6.89
C ARG A 178 -59.12 -36.90 -7.94
N LEU A 179 -59.58 -36.73 -9.18
CA LEU A 179 -58.77 -36.15 -10.26
C LEU A 179 -58.42 -34.68 -9.97
N LYS A 180 -59.38 -33.89 -9.47
CA LYS A 180 -59.14 -32.50 -9.06
C LYS A 180 -58.11 -32.39 -7.94
N GLU A 181 -58.20 -33.24 -6.90
CA GLU A 181 -57.20 -33.27 -5.82
C GLU A 181 -55.80 -33.61 -6.35
N ARG A 182 -55.70 -34.57 -7.28
CA ARG A 182 -54.43 -34.93 -7.92
C ARG A 182 -53.85 -33.78 -8.74
N LEU A 183 -54.68 -33.13 -9.56
CA LEU A 183 -54.28 -31.97 -10.35
C LEU A 183 -53.77 -30.84 -9.44
N LEU A 184 -54.47 -30.56 -8.33
CA LEU A 184 -54.05 -29.56 -7.36
C LEU A 184 -52.65 -29.85 -6.78
N LYS A 185 -52.34 -31.11 -6.44
CA LYS A 185 -51.00 -31.49 -5.95
C LYS A 185 -49.93 -31.24 -7.01
N ILE A 186 -50.21 -31.61 -8.27
CA ILE A 186 -49.31 -31.38 -9.41
C ILE A 186 -49.08 -29.87 -9.60
N THR A 187 -50.13 -29.06 -9.55
CA THR A 187 -50.01 -27.60 -9.64
C THR A 187 -49.16 -27.03 -8.52
N ILE A 188 -49.43 -27.40 -7.26
CA ILE A 188 -48.69 -26.86 -6.11
C ILE A 188 -47.22 -27.27 -6.16
N VAL A 189 -46.87 -28.51 -6.51
CA VAL A 189 -45.46 -28.90 -6.60
C VAL A 189 -44.73 -28.18 -7.74
N ASN A 190 -45.40 -27.88 -8.86
CA ASN A 190 -44.81 -27.04 -9.91
C ASN A 190 -44.58 -25.60 -9.43
N ASP A 191 -45.53 -24.99 -8.70
CA ASP A 191 -45.33 -23.67 -8.09
C ASP A 191 -44.12 -23.66 -7.13
N ILE A 192 -43.95 -24.73 -6.34
CA ILE A 192 -42.80 -24.92 -5.44
C ILE A 192 -41.49 -25.00 -6.25
N ILE A 193 -41.48 -25.77 -7.34
CA ILE A 193 -40.34 -25.89 -8.26
C ILE A 193 -39.97 -24.53 -8.85
N ASP A 194 -40.94 -23.76 -9.33
CA ASP A 194 -40.70 -22.45 -9.95
C ASP A 194 -40.15 -21.43 -8.96
N LEU A 195 -40.73 -21.35 -7.76
CA LEU A 195 -40.24 -20.48 -6.69
C LEU A 195 -38.83 -20.91 -6.22
N GLY A 196 -38.58 -22.20 -6.07
CA GLY A 196 -37.26 -22.74 -5.74
C GLY A 196 -36.22 -22.42 -6.80
N ASN A 197 -36.57 -22.54 -8.09
CA ASN A 197 -35.70 -22.15 -9.20
C ASN A 197 -35.45 -20.65 -9.22
N ALA A 198 -36.46 -19.81 -8.99
CA ALA A 198 -36.29 -18.36 -8.89
C ALA A 198 -35.32 -17.98 -7.77
N ALA A 199 -35.43 -18.61 -6.59
CA ALA A 199 -34.50 -18.42 -5.48
C ALA A 199 -33.07 -18.82 -5.85
N ARG A 200 -32.89 -19.98 -6.49
CA ARG A 200 -31.59 -20.47 -6.98
C ARG A 200 -30.96 -19.53 -8.00
N VAL A 201 -31.73 -19.10 -9.00
CA VAL A 201 -31.26 -18.16 -10.04
C VAL A 201 -30.90 -16.82 -9.42
N GLY A 202 -31.71 -16.29 -8.50
CA GLY A 202 -31.43 -15.05 -7.79
C GLY A 202 -30.13 -15.13 -6.96
N ASN A 203 -29.90 -16.26 -6.28
CA ASN A 203 -28.65 -16.53 -5.58
C ASN A 203 -27.43 -16.52 -6.52
N PHE A 204 -27.48 -17.30 -7.61
CA PHE A 204 -26.36 -17.34 -8.57
C PHE A 204 -26.11 -15.99 -9.24
N LYS A 205 -27.18 -15.30 -9.65
CA LYS A 205 -27.10 -13.95 -10.23
C LYS A 205 -26.46 -12.99 -9.24
N SER A 206 -26.91 -13.00 -7.99
CA SER A 206 -26.35 -12.17 -6.92
C SER A 206 -24.84 -12.35 -6.80
N GLN A 207 -24.36 -13.59 -6.74
CA GLN A 207 -22.93 -13.89 -6.63
C GLN A 207 -22.16 -13.47 -7.89
N ALA A 208 -22.68 -13.79 -9.08
CA ALA A 208 -22.03 -13.46 -10.35
C ALA A 208 -21.92 -11.95 -10.60
N THR A 209 -22.95 -11.18 -10.23
CA THR A 209 -22.98 -9.72 -10.41
C THR A 209 -22.57 -8.96 -9.15
N ARG A 210 -22.13 -9.65 -8.09
CA ARG A 210 -21.73 -9.07 -6.80
C ARG A 210 -22.78 -8.12 -6.20
N SER A 211 -24.06 -8.50 -6.25
CA SER A 211 -25.18 -7.72 -5.71
C SER A 211 -25.86 -8.46 -4.54
N PRO A 212 -25.49 -8.19 -3.28
CA PRO A 212 -26.13 -8.78 -2.10
C PRO A 212 -27.65 -8.55 -2.05
N GLU A 213 -28.13 -7.42 -2.59
CA GLU A 213 -29.55 -7.06 -2.68
C GLU A 213 -30.34 -8.06 -3.52
N THR A 214 -29.74 -8.58 -4.60
CA THR A 214 -30.38 -9.60 -5.44
C THR A 214 -30.62 -10.90 -4.65
N MET A 215 -29.72 -11.26 -3.72
CA MET A 215 -29.90 -12.41 -2.84
C MET A 215 -30.95 -12.14 -1.76
N ARG A 216 -30.98 -10.92 -1.20
CA ARG A 216 -32.05 -10.51 -0.27
C ARG A 216 -33.43 -10.60 -0.91
N GLU A 217 -33.56 -10.21 -2.18
CA GLU A 217 -34.82 -10.33 -2.91
C GLU A 217 -35.20 -11.80 -3.12
N ALA A 218 -34.25 -12.63 -3.54
CA ALA A 218 -34.48 -14.08 -3.70
C ALA A 218 -34.92 -14.76 -2.39
N LEU A 219 -34.41 -14.32 -1.24
CA LEU A 219 -34.81 -14.82 0.08
C LEU A 219 -36.30 -14.55 0.42
N LYS A 220 -36.95 -13.57 -0.23
CA LYS A 220 -38.36 -13.27 -0.02
C LYS A 220 -39.31 -14.31 -0.62
N SER A 221 -38.82 -15.21 -1.46
CA SER A 221 -39.61 -16.31 -2.02
C SER A 221 -39.89 -17.43 -1.00
N PHE A 222 -39.05 -17.59 0.03
CA PHE A 222 -39.18 -18.72 0.97
C PHE A 222 -40.47 -18.72 1.81
N PRO A 223 -40.99 -17.58 2.30
CA PRO A 223 -42.31 -17.55 2.95
C PRO A 223 -43.44 -18.07 2.05
N GLU A 224 -43.41 -17.79 0.74
CA GLU A 224 -44.40 -18.31 -0.20
C GLU A 224 -44.18 -19.80 -0.48
N ILE A 225 -42.93 -20.26 -0.59
CA ILE A 225 -42.59 -21.69 -0.68
C ILE A 225 -43.14 -22.45 0.54
N GLU A 226 -42.99 -21.91 1.74
CA GLU A 226 -43.49 -22.51 2.97
C GLU A 226 -45.01 -22.71 2.95
N LYS A 227 -45.76 -21.65 2.59
CA LYS A 227 -47.23 -21.73 2.44
C LYS A 227 -47.63 -22.79 1.41
N LYS A 228 -46.88 -22.94 0.33
CA LYS A 228 -47.15 -23.96 -0.70
C LYS A 228 -46.89 -25.38 -0.16
N PHE A 229 -45.84 -25.58 0.65
CA PHE A 229 -45.63 -26.85 1.34
C PHE A 229 -46.74 -27.18 2.33
N GLU A 230 -47.22 -26.21 3.11
CA GLU A 230 -48.36 -26.37 4.01
C GLU A 230 -49.63 -26.79 3.24
N ALA A 231 -49.93 -26.09 2.13
CA ALA A 231 -51.06 -26.42 1.27
C ALA A 231 -50.93 -27.83 0.66
N LEU A 232 -49.75 -28.19 0.14
CA LEU A 232 -49.48 -29.51 -0.43
C LEU A 232 -49.64 -30.62 0.63
N ARG A 233 -49.15 -30.35 1.85
CA ARG A 233 -49.26 -31.28 2.98
C ARG A 233 -50.71 -31.49 3.40
N ALA A 234 -51.53 -30.44 3.41
CA ALA A 234 -52.94 -30.47 3.82
C ALA A 234 -53.82 -31.32 2.89
N VAL A 235 -53.46 -31.45 1.61
CA VAL A 235 -54.20 -32.26 0.62
C VAL A 235 -53.58 -33.64 0.37
N THR A 236 -52.43 -33.95 0.99
CA THR A 236 -51.74 -35.23 0.80
C THR A 236 -52.08 -36.22 1.92
N ARG A 237 -52.35 -37.48 1.54
CA ARG A 237 -52.77 -38.56 2.46
C ARG A 237 -51.81 -39.74 2.48
N GLN A 238 -51.19 -40.07 1.35
CA GLN A 238 -50.28 -41.22 1.27
C GLN A 238 -48.98 -40.93 2.03
N GLU A 239 -48.61 -41.85 2.93
CA GLU A 239 -47.46 -41.68 3.83
C GLU A 239 -46.13 -41.48 3.08
N VAL A 240 -45.94 -42.17 1.94
CA VAL A 240 -44.76 -41.98 1.10
C VAL A 240 -44.63 -40.54 0.57
N ASN A 241 -45.75 -39.97 0.10
CA ASN A 241 -45.81 -38.60 -0.41
C ASN A 241 -45.65 -37.57 0.72
N ILE A 242 -46.16 -37.88 1.91
CA ILE A 242 -45.97 -37.06 3.12
C ILE A 242 -44.48 -36.98 3.49
N ARG A 243 -43.77 -38.11 3.50
CA ARG A 243 -42.33 -38.14 3.74
C ARG A 243 -41.56 -37.34 2.69
N GLN A 244 -41.88 -37.51 1.41
CA GLN A 244 -41.29 -36.72 0.33
C GLN A 244 -41.48 -35.21 0.55
N ILE A 245 -42.69 -34.76 0.90
CA ILE A 245 -42.96 -33.34 1.20
C ILE A 245 -42.09 -32.84 2.35
N ASN A 246 -42.04 -33.59 3.46
CA ASN A 246 -41.26 -33.19 4.64
C ASN A 246 -39.75 -33.14 4.35
N GLU A 247 -39.22 -34.10 3.61
CA GLU A 247 -37.82 -34.14 3.21
C GLU A 247 -37.46 -33.02 2.23
N THR A 248 -38.36 -32.72 1.29
CA THR A 248 -38.20 -31.58 0.35
C THR A 248 -38.19 -30.26 1.11
N LYS A 249 -39.15 -30.06 2.02
CA LYS A 249 -39.23 -28.86 2.86
C LYS A 249 -37.95 -28.71 3.69
N SER A 250 -37.49 -29.79 4.33
CA SER A 250 -36.24 -29.77 5.10
C SER A 250 -35.01 -29.40 4.25
N ALA A 251 -34.91 -29.91 3.02
CA ALA A 251 -33.84 -29.51 2.09
C ALA A 251 -33.97 -28.03 1.67
N GLY A 252 -35.19 -27.52 1.50
CA GLY A 252 -35.47 -26.11 1.24
C GLY A 252 -35.07 -25.20 2.40
N ASP A 253 -35.38 -25.60 3.64
CA ASP A 253 -34.99 -24.89 4.86
C ASP A 253 -33.47 -24.84 5.03
N GLN A 254 -32.78 -25.96 4.77
CA GLN A 254 -31.31 -26.01 4.77
C GLN A 254 -30.70 -25.10 3.71
N TYR A 255 -31.31 -25.05 2.51
CA TYR A 255 -30.87 -24.15 1.44
C TYR A 255 -31.05 -22.67 1.83
N LYS A 256 -32.20 -22.33 2.42
CA LYS A 256 -32.50 -20.98 2.93
C LYS A 256 -31.50 -20.55 3.99
N ASP A 257 -31.28 -21.37 5.02
CA ASP A 257 -30.35 -21.07 6.11
C ASP A 257 -28.92 -20.86 5.58
N ALA A 258 -28.47 -21.72 4.66
CA ALA A 258 -27.17 -21.56 4.02
C ALA A 258 -27.07 -20.26 3.19
N MET A 259 -28.15 -19.84 2.50
CA MET A 259 -28.22 -18.55 1.80
C MET A 259 -28.15 -17.36 2.77
N GLU A 260 -28.88 -17.40 3.88
CA GLU A 260 -28.88 -16.34 4.90
C GLU A 260 -27.50 -16.20 5.54
N GLN A 261 -26.88 -17.32 5.92
CA GLN A 261 -25.50 -17.33 6.43
C GLN A 261 -24.49 -16.84 5.39
N PHE A 262 -24.64 -17.25 4.12
CA PHE A 262 -23.75 -16.81 3.05
C PHE A 262 -23.83 -15.30 2.88
N LEU A 263 -25.03 -14.74 2.83
CA LEU A 263 -25.25 -13.30 2.72
C LEU A 263 -24.62 -12.54 3.90
N ALA A 264 -24.84 -13.01 5.13
CA ALA A 264 -24.27 -12.39 6.32
C ALA A 264 -22.73 -12.37 6.28
N ARG A 265 -22.09 -13.52 5.99
CA ARG A 265 -20.63 -13.63 5.90
C ARG A 265 -20.05 -12.84 4.73
N TRP A 266 -20.78 -12.74 3.63
CA TRP A 266 -20.37 -11.92 2.50
C TRP A 266 -20.34 -10.44 2.90
N LEU A 267 -21.39 -9.93 3.54
CA LEU A 267 -21.44 -8.53 4.00
C LEU A 267 -20.33 -8.21 5.01
N GLU A 268 -20.07 -9.12 5.96
CA GLU A 268 -18.93 -8.99 6.90
C GLU A 268 -17.58 -8.92 6.15
N ARG A 269 -17.39 -9.75 5.12
CA ARG A 269 -16.18 -9.72 4.29
C ARG A 269 -16.04 -8.39 3.54
N GLU A 270 -17.13 -7.81 3.03
CA GLU A 270 -17.07 -6.51 2.38
C GLU A 270 -16.65 -5.40 3.35
N GLU A 271 -17.09 -5.47 4.61
CA GLU A 271 -16.63 -4.53 5.63
C GLU A 271 -15.15 -4.72 5.99
N LEU A 272 -14.70 -5.97 6.11
CA LEU A 272 -13.27 -6.30 6.25
C LEU A 272 -12.44 -5.74 5.09
N ASN A 273 -12.95 -5.82 3.85
CA ASN A 273 -12.28 -5.28 2.68
C ASN A 273 -12.10 -3.75 2.77
N LYS A 274 -13.09 -3.01 3.29
CA LYS A 274 -12.96 -1.55 3.51
C LYS A 274 -11.91 -1.24 4.56
N ASN A 275 -11.96 -1.92 5.71
CA ASN A 275 -11.00 -1.73 6.80
C ASN A 275 -9.58 -2.09 6.36
N ARG A 276 -9.43 -3.13 5.55
CA ARG A 276 -8.15 -3.53 4.96
C ARG A 276 -7.65 -2.46 3.99
N GLY A 277 -8.53 -1.88 3.17
CA GLY A 277 -8.23 -0.76 2.29
C GLY A 277 -7.69 0.45 3.05
N GLN A 278 -8.35 0.87 4.12
CA GLN A 278 -7.89 1.99 4.96
C GLN A 278 -6.51 1.76 5.59
N ALA A 279 -6.26 0.55 6.10
CA ALA A 279 -4.94 0.18 6.61
C ALA A 279 -3.89 0.23 5.50
N ALA A 280 -4.23 -0.25 4.30
CA ALA A 280 -3.38 -0.17 3.12
C ALA A 280 -3.03 1.28 2.76
N ASP A 281 -4.04 2.15 2.64
CA ASP A 281 -3.88 3.56 2.34
C ASP A 281 -2.97 4.25 3.35
N SER A 282 -3.12 3.93 4.65
CA SER A 282 -2.27 4.47 5.72
C SER A 282 -0.81 4.05 5.60
N VAL A 283 -0.52 2.85 5.10
CA VAL A 283 0.86 2.40 4.80
C VAL A 283 1.44 3.19 3.63
N LEU A 284 0.65 3.39 2.57
CA LEU A 284 1.09 4.14 1.38
C LEU A 284 1.32 5.61 1.72
N GLU A 285 0.41 6.25 2.47
CA GLU A 285 0.58 7.64 2.93
C GLU A 285 1.84 7.81 3.77
N ALA A 286 2.13 6.87 4.69
CA ALA A 286 3.34 6.92 5.50
C ALA A 286 4.61 6.79 4.65
N ALA A 287 4.62 5.86 3.69
CA ALA A 287 5.74 5.67 2.76
C ALA A 287 5.95 6.91 1.87
N GLN A 288 4.88 7.45 1.29
CA GLN A 288 4.93 8.64 0.45
C GLN A 288 5.37 9.88 1.24
N ALA A 289 4.84 10.10 2.44
CA ALA A 289 5.24 11.22 3.30
C ALA A 289 6.73 11.15 3.65
N THR A 290 7.26 9.95 3.85
CA THR A 290 8.70 9.73 4.10
C THR A 290 9.53 10.03 2.86
N SER A 291 9.16 9.46 1.71
CA SER A 291 9.87 9.68 0.44
C SER A 291 9.88 11.15 0.02
N GLN A 292 8.74 11.83 0.13
CA GLN A 292 8.62 13.26 -0.17
C GLN A 292 9.47 14.13 0.78
N ALA A 293 9.45 13.83 2.08
CA ALA A 293 10.29 14.54 3.04
C ALA A 293 11.78 14.33 2.76
N GLY A 294 12.20 13.10 2.45
CA GLY A 294 13.58 12.78 2.11
C GLY A 294 14.06 13.49 0.82
N ILE A 295 13.22 13.56 -0.22
CA ILE A 295 13.51 14.29 -1.46
C ILE A 295 13.61 15.80 -1.19
N GLU A 296 12.69 16.37 -0.42
CA GLU A 296 12.72 17.79 -0.07
C GLU A 296 13.99 18.15 0.70
N GLN A 297 14.35 17.38 1.72
CA GLN A 297 15.59 17.59 2.48
C GLN A 297 16.84 17.38 1.62
N THR A 298 16.82 16.39 0.73
CA THR A 298 17.90 16.17 -0.24
C THR A 298 18.13 17.40 -1.10
N ASN A 299 17.04 17.97 -1.64
CA ASN A 299 17.10 19.18 -2.47
C ASN A 299 17.57 20.40 -1.67
N GLN A 300 17.10 20.58 -0.43
CA GLN A 300 17.50 21.68 0.43
C GLN A 300 19.00 21.63 0.74
N ILE A 301 19.52 20.47 1.14
CA ILE A 301 20.94 20.29 1.46
C ILE A 301 21.81 20.45 0.20
N ALA A 302 21.41 19.86 -0.94
CA ALA A 302 22.15 19.97 -2.18
C ALA A 302 22.24 21.43 -2.68
N ARG A 303 21.13 22.18 -2.62
CA ARG A 303 21.12 23.62 -2.96
C ARG A 303 21.95 24.45 -1.98
N GLY A 304 21.87 24.14 -0.69
CA GLY A 304 22.68 24.78 0.35
C GLY A 304 24.19 24.56 0.10
N ALA A 305 24.59 23.33 -0.19
CA ALA A 305 25.97 22.99 -0.52
C ALA A 305 26.47 23.73 -1.76
N ALA A 306 25.67 23.74 -2.84
CA ALA A 306 26.01 24.45 -4.07
C ALA A 306 26.15 25.96 -3.85
N SER A 307 25.25 26.57 -3.08
CA SER A 307 25.30 28.00 -2.74
C SER A 307 26.53 28.35 -1.89
N SER A 308 26.85 27.55 -0.86
CA SER A 308 28.02 27.75 -0.02
C SER A 308 29.33 27.61 -0.80
N LEU A 309 29.38 26.65 -1.73
CA LEU A 309 30.52 26.48 -2.63
C LEU A 309 30.67 27.64 -3.61
N ALA A 310 29.59 28.12 -4.21
CA ALA A 310 29.61 29.27 -5.11
C ALA A 310 30.05 30.56 -4.38
N ALA A 311 29.52 30.82 -3.19
CA ALA A 311 29.92 31.96 -2.37
C ALA A 311 31.41 31.89 -2.01
N SER A 312 31.90 30.72 -1.58
CA SER A 312 33.31 30.52 -1.24
C SER A 312 34.22 30.61 -2.46
N SER A 313 33.79 30.11 -3.62
CA SER A 313 34.51 30.26 -4.88
C SER A 313 34.67 31.74 -5.25
N ASN A 314 33.59 32.52 -5.17
CA ASN A 314 33.63 33.96 -5.40
C ASN A 314 34.55 34.69 -4.42
N ILE A 315 34.49 34.35 -3.12
CA ILE A 315 35.37 34.93 -2.10
C ILE A 315 36.84 34.58 -2.38
N MET A 316 37.13 33.33 -2.76
CA MET A 316 38.49 32.93 -3.12
C MET A 316 38.99 33.66 -4.36
N ILE A 317 38.17 33.81 -5.41
CA ILE A 317 38.54 34.54 -6.62
C ILE A 317 38.86 36.00 -6.28
N VAL A 318 37.94 36.69 -5.58
CA VAL A 318 38.13 38.10 -5.19
C VAL A 318 39.33 38.24 -4.25
N GLY A 319 39.48 37.34 -3.29
CA GLY A 319 40.58 37.31 -2.34
C GLY A 319 41.94 37.09 -3.00
N LEU A 320 42.02 36.17 -3.97
CA LEU A 320 43.24 35.93 -4.76
C LEU A 320 43.60 37.13 -5.63
N VAL A 321 42.62 37.77 -6.28
CA VAL A 321 42.85 39.00 -7.05
C VAL A 321 43.36 40.12 -6.14
N ALA A 322 42.74 40.31 -4.96
CA ALA A 322 43.20 41.29 -3.99
C ALA A 322 44.61 40.98 -3.46
N ALA A 323 44.90 39.72 -3.14
CA ALA A 323 46.21 39.27 -2.69
C ALA A 323 47.29 39.52 -3.76
N LEU A 324 46.97 39.28 -5.03
CA LEU A 324 47.86 39.54 -6.16
C LEU A 324 48.15 41.05 -6.28
N ILE A 325 47.12 41.90 -6.22
CA ILE A 325 47.28 43.36 -6.26
C ILE A 325 48.15 43.84 -5.10
N VAL A 326 47.88 43.39 -3.87
CA VAL A 326 48.69 43.72 -2.69
C VAL A 326 50.13 43.24 -2.86
N GLY A 327 50.34 42.03 -3.38
CA GLY A 327 51.66 41.49 -3.65
C GLY A 327 52.44 42.32 -4.66
N ILE A 328 51.80 42.75 -5.76
CA ILE A 328 52.42 43.63 -6.76
C ILE A 328 52.78 44.98 -6.14
N LEU A 329 51.87 45.60 -5.38
CA LEU A 329 52.12 46.90 -4.73
C LEU A 329 53.27 46.81 -3.72
N LEU A 330 53.29 45.75 -2.91
CA LEU A 330 54.38 45.49 -1.97
C LEU A 330 55.71 45.23 -2.68
N ALA A 331 55.72 44.45 -3.76
CA ALA A 331 56.93 44.21 -4.54
C ALA A 331 57.50 45.51 -5.10
N ILE A 332 56.67 46.35 -5.73
CA ILE A 332 57.08 47.66 -6.26
C ILE A 332 57.61 48.56 -5.14
N PHE A 333 56.90 48.64 -4.00
CA PHE A 333 57.29 49.47 -2.86
C PHE A 333 58.61 49.02 -2.24
N ILE A 334 58.76 47.72 -1.99
CA ILE A 334 59.98 47.13 -1.44
C ILE A 334 61.12 47.38 -2.42
N THR A 335 60.99 46.98 -3.69
CA THR A 335 62.04 47.17 -4.70
C THR A 335 62.50 48.63 -4.76
N ARG A 336 61.59 49.60 -4.90
CA ARG A 336 61.94 51.04 -4.91
C ARG A 336 62.63 51.50 -3.62
N SER A 337 62.18 51.03 -2.46
CA SER A 337 62.74 51.42 -1.17
C SER A 337 64.14 50.85 -0.91
N ILE A 338 64.54 49.81 -1.65
CA ILE A 338 65.85 49.16 -1.56
C ILE A 338 66.80 49.71 -2.63
N THR A 339 66.36 49.70 -3.88
CA THR A 339 67.21 50.13 -5.01
C THR A 339 67.55 51.60 -4.94
N GLY A 340 66.66 52.47 -4.45
CA GLY A 340 66.94 53.90 -4.31
C GLY A 340 68.13 54.21 -3.39
N PRO A 341 68.12 53.79 -2.11
CA PRO A 341 69.24 53.98 -1.20
C PRO A 341 70.53 53.27 -1.66
N ILE A 342 70.43 52.07 -2.22
CA ILE A 342 71.60 51.36 -2.75
C ILE A 342 72.21 52.12 -3.93
N ASN A 343 71.41 52.59 -4.89
CA ASN A 343 71.92 53.40 -6.01
C ASN A 343 72.56 54.70 -5.53
N ARG A 344 72.01 55.36 -4.50
CA ARG A 344 72.65 56.54 -3.89
C ARG A 344 73.97 56.22 -3.21
N ILE A 345 74.09 55.06 -2.55
CA ILE A 345 75.35 54.60 -1.94
C ILE A 345 76.36 54.27 -3.03
N ILE A 346 75.94 53.64 -4.13
CA ILE A 346 76.78 53.33 -5.30
C ILE A 346 77.26 54.63 -5.97
N GLU A 347 76.37 55.61 -6.17
CA GLU A 347 76.73 56.94 -6.69
C GLU A 347 77.70 57.67 -5.76
N ALA A 348 77.47 57.65 -4.44
CA ALA A 348 78.36 58.29 -3.46
C ALA A 348 79.73 57.60 -3.34
N LEU A 349 79.79 56.27 -3.46
CA LEU A 349 81.05 55.51 -3.51
C LEU A 349 81.80 55.74 -4.83
N SER A 350 81.08 55.83 -5.95
CA SER A 350 81.68 56.13 -7.26
C SER A 350 82.23 57.56 -7.30
N ALA A 351 81.51 58.53 -6.73
CA ALA A 351 81.93 59.93 -6.63
C ALA A 351 83.03 60.18 -5.59
N GLY A 352 83.25 59.26 -4.64
CA GLY A 352 84.37 59.29 -3.68
C GLY A 352 85.58 58.46 -4.12
N SER A 353 85.52 57.83 -5.30
CA SER A 353 86.61 57.07 -5.92
C SER A 353 87.26 57.79 -7.12
N GLU A 354 86.77 58.98 -7.46
CA GLU A 354 87.52 60.05 -8.15
C GLU A 354 88.15 60.97 -7.11
#